data_AF-A0AAW7U5S7-F1
#
_entry.id   AF-A0AAW7U5S7-F1
#
_cell.length_a   1.000
_cell.length_b   1.000
_cell.length_c   1.000
_cell.angle_alpha   90.00
_cell.angle_beta   90.00
_cell.angle_gamma   90.00
#
_symmetry.space_group_name_H-M   'P 1'
#
loop_
_entity.id
_entity.type
_entity.pdbx_description
1 polymer ?
#
loop_
_entity_poly.entity_id
_entity_poly.type
_entity_poly.pdbx_seq_one_letter_code
_entity_poly.pdbx_strand_id
1 'polypeptide(L)'
;MKQTQLVLALGAMLAASMAFAANPASGTSASINTSNKIRHIKTTVETNPKDKDFNKAAINVVDIGVKPKNSKGVANNQPVAFAKIDRTANNFLIKAFAKSILGKDKNGVTVAQLYRMKGVVWDNIPKMPDHSHLGRLSYAKAGNLDVYFGDWANVPSGAKANTAGTNYTVFYSGTGRTTNLPTSGKATYAVKGINNHVKQGTAVLTGTLTADFGAKKLNGTMARSGLSIAINNAAINTKAASFKGTAKANNRLIGQTHGHFFGNRGAAIAGVAEFGRNHQFNTAFGGTKK
;
A
#
# COMPACT_ATOMS: atom_id res chain seq x y z
N MET A 1 19.39 18.63 -58.65
CA MET A 1 18.85 17.33 -58.19
C MET A 1 19.53 16.96 -56.89
N LYS A 2 18.74 16.83 -55.81
CA LYS A 2 19.20 16.48 -54.47
C LYS A 2 19.41 14.96 -54.37
N GLN A 3 20.52 14.52 -53.79
CA GLN A 3 20.59 13.21 -53.15
C GLN A 3 20.97 13.41 -51.69
N THR A 4 19.99 13.18 -50.82
CA THR A 4 20.10 13.20 -49.36
C THR A 4 20.58 11.83 -48.90
N GLN A 5 21.76 11.75 -48.27
CA GLN A 5 22.15 10.57 -47.51
C GLN A 5 21.42 10.60 -46.15
N LEU A 6 20.57 9.59 -45.93
CA LEU A 6 19.87 9.36 -44.68
C LEU A 6 20.75 8.44 -43.81
N VAL A 7 21.40 8.99 -42.79
CA VAL A 7 22.09 8.20 -41.77
C VAL A 7 21.07 7.82 -40.70
N LEU A 8 20.62 6.56 -40.73
CA LEU A 8 19.85 5.94 -39.66
C LEU A 8 20.79 5.52 -38.52
N ALA A 9 20.95 6.38 -37.53
CA ALA A 9 21.58 6.01 -36.26
C ALA A 9 20.55 5.30 -35.38
N LEU A 10 20.52 3.97 -35.44
CA LEU A 10 19.71 3.16 -34.53
C LEU A 10 20.42 3.06 -33.18
N GLY A 11 20.19 4.03 -32.30
CA GLY A 11 20.64 3.99 -30.91
C GLY A 11 19.81 3.02 -30.10
N ALA A 12 20.20 1.73 -30.08
CA ALA A 12 19.66 0.76 -29.14
C ALA A 12 20.20 1.07 -27.73
N MET A 13 19.46 1.85 -26.94
CA MET A 13 19.65 1.91 -25.50
C MET A 13 19.30 0.54 -24.90
N LEU A 14 20.31 -0.31 -24.72
CA LEU A 14 20.24 -1.45 -23.83
C LEU A 14 20.07 -0.92 -22.40
N ALA A 15 18.83 -0.81 -21.95
CA ALA A 15 18.50 -0.71 -20.53
C ALA A 15 18.89 -2.06 -19.89
N ALA A 16 20.13 -2.16 -19.43
CA ALA A 16 20.56 -3.28 -18.59
C ALA A 16 19.62 -3.34 -17.38
N SER A 17 18.80 -4.38 -17.32
CA SER A 17 17.94 -4.67 -16.17
C SER A 17 18.84 -5.09 -15.01
N MET A 18 19.38 -4.12 -14.27
CA MET A 18 19.96 -4.40 -12.98
C MET A 18 18.82 -4.95 -12.11
N ALA A 19 18.96 -6.20 -11.69
CA ALA A 19 18.11 -6.76 -10.65
C ALA A 19 18.32 -5.90 -9.40
N PHE A 20 17.45 -4.90 -9.19
CA PHE A 20 17.44 -4.12 -7.97
C PHE A 20 17.22 -5.12 -6.83
N ALA A 21 18.20 -5.23 -5.92
CA ALA A 21 17.95 -5.87 -4.64
C ALA A 21 16.68 -5.26 -4.03
N ALA A 22 15.85 -6.09 -3.40
CA ALA A 22 14.50 -5.71 -2.97
C ALA A 22 14.44 -4.40 -2.15
N ASN A 23 15.56 -3.97 -1.54
CA ASN A 23 15.73 -2.78 -0.69
C ASN A 23 14.40 -2.33 -0.06
N PRO A 24 13.78 -3.21 0.74
CA PRO A 24 12.41 -3.01 1.16
C PRO A 24 12.34 -1.88 2.17
N ALA A 25 11.21 -1.16 2.15
CA ALA A 25 10.87 -0.19 3.17
C ALA A 25 9.37 -0.16 3.36
N SER A 26 8.96 -0.10 4.62
CA SER A 26 7.56 -0.20 4.99
C SER A 26 7.30 0.47 6.34
N GLY A 27 6.03 0.71 6.65
CA GLY A 27 5.61 1.19 7.95
C GLY A 27 4.10 1.06 8.13
N THR A 28 3.67 1.08 9.38
CA THR A 28 2.26 1.03 9.79
C THR A 28 1.99 2.13 10.81
N SER A 29 0.75 2.59 10.91
CA SER A 29 0.33 3.30 12.13
C SER A 29 0.39 2.37 13.33
N ALA A 30 0.52 2.91 14.54
CA ALA A 30 0.34 2.14 15.75
C ALA A 30 -1.03 1.43 15.74
N SER A 31 -1.01 0.10 15.87
CA SER A 31 -2.24 -0.70 16.02
C SER A 31 -2.79 -0.53 17.45
N ILE A 32 -4.11 -0.62 17.62
CA ILE A 32 -4.81 -0.32 18.88
C ILE A 32 -4.50 -1.36 19.97
N ASN A 33 -3.92 -2.51 19.64
CA ASN A 33 -3.74 -3.58 20.61
C ASN A 33 -2.49 -4.43 20.37
N THR A 34 -1.51 -4.28 21.26
CA THR A 34 -0.24 -5.00 21.32
C THR A 34 -0.34 -6.36 22.01
N SER A 35 -1.54 -6.79 22.43
CA SER A 35 -1.71 -8.15 22.92
C SER A 35 -1.55 -9.12 21.74
N ASN A 36 -0.58 -10.03 21.84
CA ASN A 36 -0.28 -11.04 20.81
C ASN A 36 -1.50 -11.86 20.36
N LYS A 37 -2.63 -11.80 21.08
CA LYS A 37 -3.89 -12.49 20.81
C LYS A 37 -4.81 -11.82 19.78
N ILE A 38 -4.59 -10.55 19.42
CA ILE A 38 -5.48 -9.85 18.48
C ILE A 38 -4.89 -9.87 17.08
N ARG A 39 -5.75 -10.23 16.11
CA ARG A 39 -5.42 -10.22 14.69
C ARG A 39 -4.93 -8.82 14.26
N HIS A 40 -3.81 -8.78 13.57
CA HIS A 40 -3.17 -7.54 13.10
C HIS A 40 -2.44 -7.78 11.77
N ILE A 41 -1.98 -6.70 11.12
CA ILE A 41 -1.14 -6.79 9.93
C ILE A 41 0.33 -6.55 10.23
N LYS A 42 1.19 -7.15 9.40
CA LYS A 42 2.61 -6.80 9.26
C LYS A 42 2.91 -6.56 7.78
N THR A 43 3.60 -5.46 7.49
CA THR A 43 4.19 -5.22 6.17
C THR A 43 5.50 -6.00 6.05
N THR A 44 5.75 -6.61 4.89
CA THR A 44 6.92 -7.46 4.65
C THR A 44 7.18 -7.56 3.15
N VAL A 45 8.07 -8.46 2.76
CA VAL A 45 8.18 -8.98 1.39
C VAL A 45 7.67 -10.42 1.32
N GLU A 46 7.36 -10.89 0.11
CA GLU A 46 7.09 -12.30 -0.15
C GLU A 46 8.35 -13.13 0.12
N THR A 47 8.23 -14.09 1.03
CA THR A 47 9.37 -14.86 1.53
C THR A 47 9.45 -16.26 0.93
N ASN A 48 8.43 -16.71 0.20
CA ASN A 48 8.47 -18.02 -0.44
C ASN A 48 9.32 -17.95 -1.74
N PRO A 49 10.51 -18.59 -1.80
CA PRO A 49 11.37 -18.54 -2.98
C PRO A 49 10.77 -19.22 -4.21
N LYS A 50 9.73 -20.05 -4.03
CA LYS A 50 8.98 -20.68 -5.13
C LYS A 50 7.84 -19.82 -5.64
N ASP A 51 7.49 -18.72 -4.96
CA ASP A 51 6.48 -17.79 -5.46
C ASP A 51 7.10 -16.88 -6.52
N LYS A 52 6.41 -16.68 -7.63
CA LYS A 52 6.89 -15.80 -8.72
C LYS A 52 6.96 -14.33 -8.35
N ASP A 53 6.34 -13.95 -7.24
CA ASP A 53 6.43 -12.61 -6.65
C ASP A 53 7.39 -12.57 -5.45
N PHE A 54 8.30 -13.55 -5.32
CA PHE A 54 9.37 -13.56 -4.32
C PHE A 54 10.08 -12.20 -4.23
N ASN A 55 10.36 -11.76 -3.00
CA ASN A 55 10.97 -10.48 -2.67
C ASN A 55 10.18 -9.23 -3.05
N LYS A 56 8.96 -9.33 -3.59
CA LYS A 56 8.08 -8.16 -3.80
C LYS A 56 7.38 -7.73 -2.51
N ALA A 57 6.94 -6.48 -2.49
CA ALA A 57 6.19 -5.92 -1.38
C ALA A 57 4.94 -6.77 -1.08
N ALA A 58 4.77 -7.08 0.20
CA ALA A 58 3.77 -8.00 0.69
C ALA A 58 3.13 -7.53 2.00
N ILE A 59 2.06 -8.21 2.37
CA ILE A 59 1.35 -8.05 3.62
C ILE A 59 1.14 -9.42 4.26
N ASN A 60 1.17 -9.48 5.59
CA ASN A 60 0.84 -10.66 6.37
C ASN A 60 -0.24 -10.29 7.39
N VAL A 61 -1.36 -11.02 7.40
CA VAL A 61 -2.37 -10.90 8.46
C VAL A 61 -2.06 -11.95 9.53
N VAL A 62 -1.51 -11.49 10.64
CA VAL A 62 -1.11 -12.31 11.77
C VAL A 62 -2.32 -12.58 12.67
N ASP A 63 -2.59 -13.85 12.95
CA ASP A 63 -3.59 -14.32 13.89
C ASP A 63 -3.04 -15.58 14.57
N ILE A 64 -2.65 -15.50 15.85
CA ILE A 64 -2.10 -16.67 16.57
C ILE A 64 -3.20 -17.64 17.04
N GLY A 65 -4.45 -17.18 17.09
CA GLY A 65 -5.57 -17.96 17.62
C GLY A 65 -6.33 -18.74 16.55
N VAL A 66 -6.11 -18.43 15.27
CA VAL A 66 -6.78 -19.13 14.17
C VAL A 66 -6.24 -20.55 14.02
N LYS A 67 -7.15 -21.52 13.90
CA LYS A 67 -6.84 -22.93 13.66
C LYS A 67 -7.42 -23.37 12.30
N PRO A 68 -6.69 -24.16 11.50
CA PRO A 68 -7.24 -24.81 10.32
C PRO A 68 -8.46 -25.66 10.67
N LYS A 69 -9.51 -25.55 9.85
CA LYS A 69 -10.69 -26.42 9.94
C LYS A 69 -10.55 -27.71 9.14
N ASN A 70 -9.62 -27.75 8.19
CA ASN A 70 -9.36 -28.86 7.30
C ASN A 70 -7.90 -28.84 6.81
N SER A 71 -7.54 -29.83 5.99
CA SER A 71 -6.19 -29.98 5.42
C SER A 71 -5.76 -28.87 4.46
N LYS A 72 -6.68 -27.99 4.02
CA LYS A 72 -6.36 -26.84 3.14
C LYS A 72 -5.71 -25.69 3.91
N GLY A 73 -5.78 -25.68 5.25
CA GLY A 73 -5.15 -24.65 6.07
C GLY A 73 -5.91 -23.32 6.09
N VAL A 74 -5.25 -22.30 6.65
CA VAL A 74 -5.72 -20.90 6.68
C VAL A 74 -4.70 -20.00 6.02
N ALA A 75 -5.16 -18.91 5.40
CA ALA A 75 -4.28 -17.98 4.69
C ALA A 75 -3.53 -17.01 5.63
N ASN A 76 -3.94 -16.92 6.91
CA ASN A 76 -3.27 -16.12 7.92
C ASN A 76 -1.82 -16.58 8.17
N ASN A 77 -1.02 -15.69 8.75
CA ASN A 77 0.38 -15.94 9.14
C ASN A 77 1.32 -16.23 7.96
N GLN A 78 0.87 -16.04 6.72
CA GLN A 78 1.67 -16.18 5.50
C GLN A 78 1.75 -14.82 4.80
N PRO A 79 2.95 -14.34 4.46
CA PRO A 79 3.11 -13.20 3.56
C PRO A 79 2.42 -13.46 2.21
N VAL A 80 1.82 -12.42 1.64
CA VAL A 80 1.31 -12.44 0.27
C VAL A 80 1.68 -11.15 -0.45
N ALA A 81 2.36 -11.26 -1.59
CA ALA A 81 2.70 -10.12 -2.43
C ALA A 81 1.44 -9.38 -2.93
N PHE A 82 1.45 -8.05 -2.90
CA PHE A 82 0.37 -7.26 -3.50
C PHE A 82 0.21 -7.52 -5.00
N ALA A 83 1.32 -7.77 -5.71
CA ALA A 83 1.30 -8.17 -7.12
C ALA A 83 0.51 -9.48 -7.36
N LYS A 84 0.55 -10.41 -6.39
CA LYS A 84 -0.25 -11.64 -6.44
C LYS A 84 -1.72 -11.37 -6.20
N ILE A 85 -2.06 -10.53 -5.23
CA ILE A 85 -3.44 -10.10 -4.97
C ILE A 85 -4.02 -9.38 -6.20
N ASP A 86 -3.29 -8.42 -6.79
CA ASP A 86 -3.72 -7.67 -7.97
C ASP A 86 -3.96 -8.58 -9.17
N ARG A 87 -3.10 -9.57 -9.38
CA ARG A 87 -3.28 -10.55 -10.46
C ARG A 87 -4.50 -11.44 -10.22
N THR A 88 -4.73 -11.87 -8.98
CA THR A 88 -5.96 -12.62 -8.61
C THR A 88 -7.21 -11.77 -8.80
N ALA A 89 -7.21 -10.52 -8.34
CA ALA A 89 -8.30 -9.57 -8.54
C ALA A 89 -8.60 -9.31 -10.02
N ASN A 90 -7.58 -9.41 -10.88
CA ASN A 90 -7.73 -9.21 -12.32
C ASN A 90 -8.10 -10.47 -13.11
N ASN A 91 -8.10 -11.65 -12.49
CA ASN A 91 -8.51 -12.90 -13.14
C ASN A 91 -10.00 -12.83 -13.56
N PHE A 92 -10.29 -13.29 -14.78
CA PHE A 92 -11.64 -13.30 -15.36
C PHE A 92 -12.69 -13.93 -14.43
N LEU A 93 -12.39 -15.09 -13.82
CA LEU A 93 -13.31 -15.77 -12.92
C LEU A 93 -13.62 -14.94 -11.66
N ILE A 94 -12.61 -14.28 -11.11
CA ILE A 94 -12.78 -13.41 -9.93
C ILE A 94 -13.60 -12.17 -10.29
N LYS A 95 -13.36 -11.58 -11.47
CA LYS A 95 -14.18 -10.47 -11.98
C LYS A 95 -15.64 -10.85 -12.22
N ALA A 96 -15.91 -12.10 -12.60
CA ALA A 96 -17.27 -12.57 -12.84
C ALA A 96 -18.01 -12.92 -11.54
N PHE A 97 -17.40 -13.71 -10.65
CA PHE A 97 -18.10 -14.32 -9.50
C PHE A 97 -17.79 -13.67 -8.15
N ALA A 98 -16.74 -12.85 -8.05
CA ALA A 98 -16.20 -12.38 -6.78
C ALA A 98 -15.87 -10.89 -6.74
N LYS A 99 -16.25 -10.12 -7.78
CA LYS A 99 -15.93 -8.69 -7.91
C LYS A 99 -16.38 -7.85 -6.73
N SER A 100 -17.49 -8.22 -6.08
CA SER A 100 -17.98 -7.52 -4.88
C SER A 100 -17.16 -7.79 -3.62
N ILE A 101 -16.31 -8.82 -3.62
CA ILE A 101 -15.43 -9.22 -2.52
C ILE A 101 -14.01 -8.74 -2.78
N LEU A 102 -13.46 -9.01 -3.95
CA LEU A 102 -12.12 -8.59 -4.36
C LEU A 102 -12.20 -7.89 -5.72
N GLY A 103 -11.88 -6.59 -5.75
CA GLY A 103 -11.92 -5.82 -6.98
C GLY A 103 -11.21 -4.49 -6.87
N LYS A 104 -10.80 -3.96 -8.03
CA LYS A 104 -10.16 -2.65 -8.15
C LYS A 104 -11.18 -1.62 -8.64
N ASP A 105 -11.28 -0.51 -7.92
CA ASP A 105 -12.20 0.58 -8.25
C ASP A 105 -11.61 1.59 -9.25
N LYS A 106 -12.44 2.54 -9.68
CA LYS A 106 -12.04 3.61 -10.62
C LYS A 106 -10.97 4.56 -10.06
N ASN A 107 -10.80 4.62 -8.74
CA ASN A 107 -9.77 5.43 -8.10
C ASN A 107 -8.41 4.70 -8.09
N GLY A 108 -8.37 3.46 -8.58
CA GLY A 108 -7.20 2.61 -8.60
C GLY A 108 -6.93 1.91 -7.27
N VAL A 109 -7.93 1.83 -6.39
CA VAL A 109 -7.84 1.15 -5.10
C VAL A 109 -8.38 -0.27 -5.23
N THR A 110 -7.55 -1.26 -4.90
CA THR A 110 -7.99 -2.65 -4.72
C THR A 110 -8.61 -2.79 -3.35
N VAL A 111 -9.86 -3.25 -3.29
CA VAL A 111 -10.60 -3.52 -2.05
C VAL A 111 -10.88 -5.01 -1.97
N ALA A 112 -10.46 -5.62 -0.86
CA ALA A 112 -10.58 -7.03 -0.57
C ALA A 112 -11.33 -7.22 0.77
N GLN A 113 -12.62 -7.53 0.68
CA GLN A 113 -13.47 -7.91 1.82
C GLN A 113 -13.37 -9.42 2.10
N LEU A 114 -12.14 -9.90 2.33
CA LEU A 114 -11.80 -11.33 2.40
C LEU A 114 -12.58 -12.09 3.46
N TYR A 115 -13.02 -11.40 4.54
CA TYR A 115 -13.95 -11.95 5.54
C TYR A 115 -15.25 -12.53 4.97
N ARG A 116 -15.63 -12.17 3.73
CA ARG A 116 -16.82 -12.68 3.02
C ARG A 116 -16.55 -13.94 2.22
N MET A 117 -15.31 -14.40 2.11
CA MET A 117 -14.94 -15.67 1.47
C MET A 117 -15.21 -16.84 2.41
N LYS A 118 -16.48 -17.00 2.84
CA LYS A 118 -16.95 -18.01 3.78
C LYS A 118 -18.16 -18.74 3.20
N GLY A 119 -18.26 -20.04 3.49
CA GLY A 119 -19.42 -20.86 3.14
C GLY A 119 -19.18 -21.76 1.92
N VAL A 120 -20.20 -22.55 1.57
CA VAL A 120 -20.12 -23.70 0.66
C VAL A 120 -19.34 -23.43 -0.63
N VAL A 121 -19.58 -22.29 -1.29
CA VAL A 121 -18.88 -21.93 -2.54
C VAL A 121 -17.36 -21.80 -2.33
N TRP A 122 -16.95 -21.14 -1.24
CA TRP A 122 -15.53 -20.87 -0.95
C TRP A 122 -14.85 -22.09 -0.33
N ASP A 123 -15.52 -22.77 0.60
CA ASP A 123 -14.98 -23.91 1.34
C ASP A 123 -14.68 -25.10 0.42
N ASN A 124 -15.39 -25.21 -0.70
CA ASN A 124 -15.25 -26.30 -1.67
C ASN A 124 -14.23 -26.02 -2.79
N ILE A 125 -13.62 -24.83 -2.87
CA ILE A 125 -12.56 -24.58 -3.88
C ILE A 125 -11.35 -25.47 -3.57
N PRO A 126 -10.88 -26.31 -4.52
CA PRO A 126 -9.74 -27.19 -4.29
C PRO A 126 -8.46 -26.40 -3.98
N LYS A 127 -7.69 -26.86 -2.98
CA LYS A 127 -6.38 -26.30 -2.59
C LYS A 127 -6.40 -24.81 -2.16
N MET A 128 -7.56 -24.19 -2.01
CA MET A 128 -7.67 -22.83 -1.51
C MET A 128 -7.73 -22.85 0.03
N PRO A 129 -6.79 -22.20 0.74
CA PRO A 129 -6.90 -22.04 2.19
C PRO A 129 -8.07 -21.13 2.57
N ASP A 130 -8.52 -21.19 3.81
CA ASP A 130 -9.56 -20.28 4.32
C ASP A 130 -9.02 -18.83 4.39
N HIS A 131 -9.66 -17.93 3.65
CA HIS A 131 -9.33 -16.49 3.60
C HIS A 131 -10.29 -15.64 4.46
N SER A 132 -11.35 -16.23 5.02
CA SER A 132 -12.38 -15.51 5.78
C SER A 132 -11.85 -14.89 7.09
N HIS A 133 -10.64 -15.26 7.50
CA HIS A 133 -9.95 -14.76 8.67
C HIS A 133 -8.93 -13.63 8.34
N LEU A 134 -8.88 -13.14 7.10
CA LEU A 134 -7.96 -12.06 6.71
C LEU A 134 -8.50 -10.65 6.94
N GLY A 135 -9.78 -10.51 7.31
CA GLY A 135 -10.41 -9.20 7.54
C GLY A 135 -10.68 -8.44 6.23
N ARG A 136 -10.55 -7.11 6.27
CA ARG A 136 -10.68 -6.24 5.10
C ARG A 136 -9.37 -5.52 4.82
N LEU A 137 -8.94 -5.54 3.56
CA LEU A 137 -7.76 -4.84 3.06
C LEU A 137 -8.17 -3.89 1.92
N SER A 138 -7.69 -2.65 1.94
CA SER A 138 -7.88 -1.69 0.85
C SER A 138 -6.57 -0.98 0.55
N TYR A 139 -6.08 -1.02 -0.69
CA TYR A 139 -4.77 -0.46 -1.02
C TYR A 139 -4.68 0.07 -2.46
N ALA A 140 -3.73 0.96 -2.69
CA ALA A 140 -3.36 1.46 -4.01
C ALA A 140 -1.86 1.29 -4.25
N LYS A 141 -1.48 1.35 -5.53
CA LYS A 141 -0.09 1.27 -6.00
C LYS A 141 0.44 2.67 -6.34
N ALA A 142 1.66 2.99 -5.94
CA ALA A 142 2.31 4.26 -6.26
C ALA A 142 2.94 4.20 -7.66
N GLY A 143 2.17 4.63 -8.66
CA GLY A 143 2.57 4.55 -10.08
C GLY A 143 2.78 3.10 -10.52
N ASN A 144 3.87 2.85 -11.23
CA ASN A 144 4.23 1.52 -11.73
C ASN A 144 5.22 0.77 -10.82
N LEU A 145 5.72 1.42 -9.77
CA LEU A 145 6.70 0.83 -8.84
C LEU A 145 6.03 -0.18 -7.91
N ASP A 146 6.79 -1.14 -7.41
CA ASP A 146 6.35 -2.14 -6.43
C ASP A 146 6.25 -1.52 -5.02
N VAL A 147 5.37 -0.53 -4.90
CA VAL A 147 5.14 0.30 -3.73
C VAL A 147 3.64 0.47 -3.54
N TYR A 148 3.14 0.07 -2.38
CA TYR A 148 1.71 0.03 -2.07
C TYR A 148 1.45 0.73 -0.74
N PHE A 149 0.25 1.29 -0.62
CA PHE A 149 -0.20 1.99 0.57
C PHE A 149 -1.70 1.79 0.74
N GLY A 150 -2.18 1.68 1.98
CA GLY A 150 -3.56 1.30 2.21
C GLY A 150 -3.97 1.24 3.67
N ASP A 151 -5.16 0.70 3.89
CA ASP A 151 -5.72 0.41 5.20
C ASP A 151 -6.14 -1.06 5.34
N TRP A 152 -6.19 -1.50 6.59
CA TRP A 152 -6.68 -2.80 6.99
C TRP A 152 -7.57 -2.68 8.23
N ALA A 153 -8.58 -3.55 8.32
CA ALA A 153 -9.39 -3.70 9.52
C ALA A 153 -9.68 -5.17 9.83
N ASN A 154 -9.67 -5.51 11.11
CA ASN A 154 -10.12 -6.79 11.62
C ASN A 154 -11.63 -6.89 11.51
N VAL A 155 -12.11 -7.58 10.47
CA VAL A 155 -13.54 -7.86 10.29
C VAL A 155 -13.79 -9.35 10.57
N PRO A 156 -14.78 -9.71 11.40
CA PRO A 156 -15.11 -11.10 11.68
C PRO A 156 -15.49 -11.91 10.43
N SER A 157 -15.07 -13.18 10.39
CA SER A 157 -15.38 -14.13 9.31
C SER A 157 -16.89 -14.30 9.13
N GLY A 158 -17.39 -14.02 7.92
CA GLY A 158 -18.80 -14.09 7.55
C GLY A 158 -19.62 -12.85 7.92
N ALA A 159 -19.01 -11.75 8.36
CA ALA A 159 -19.74 -10.51 8.59
C ALA A 159 -20.41 -9.97 7.31
N LYS A 160 -21.37 -9.06 7.48
CA LYS A 160 -22.09 -8.41 6.37
C LYS A 160 -21.14 -7.55 5.53
N ALA A 161 -21.47 -7.35 4.26
CA ALA A 161 -20.70 -6.48 3.40
C ALA A 161 -20.55 -5.08 4.00
N ASN A 162 -19.38 -4.47 3.79
CA ASN A 162 -19.05 -3.12 4.26
C ASN A 162 -19.00 -2.95 5.80
N THR A 163 -18.85 -4.03 6.56
CA THR A 163 -18.57 -3.91 8.01
C THR A 163 -17.25 -3.14 8.23
N ALA A 164 -17.27 -2.16 9.15
CA ALA A 164 -16.14 -1.28 9.43
C ALA A 164 -14.92 -2.03 10.00
N GLY A 165 -15.16 -2.98 10.92
CA GLY A 165 -14.12 -3.76 11.60
C GLY A 165 -13.49 -3.02 12.77
N THR A 166 -12.56 -3.70 13.44
CA THR A 166 -11.76 -3.18 14.56
C THR A 166 -10.27 -3.20 14.22
N ASN A 167 -9.41 -2.75 15.15
CA ASN A 167 -7.96 -2.71 14.97
C ASN A 167 -7.52 -2.06 13.64
N TYR A 168 -8.17 -0.93 13.31
CA TYR A 168 -7.90 -0.21 12.08
C TYR A 168 -6.43 0.22 12.01
N THR A 169 -5.77 -0.18 10.92
CA THR A 169 -4.34 0.05 10.71
C THR A 169 -4.12 0.57 9.30
N VAL A 170 -3.38 1.67 9.16
CA VAL A 170 -2.90 2.15 7.86
C VAL A 170 -1.45 1.72 7.67
N PHE A 171 -1.05 1.53 6.42
CA PHE A 171 0.28 1.03 6.09
C PHE A 171 0.80 1.53 4.75
N TYR A 172 2.11 1.41 4.57
CA TYR A 172 2.75 1.34 3.27
C TYR A 172 3.80 0.23 3.26
N SER A 173 4.02 -0.37 2.09
CA SER A 173 5.01 -1.41 1.87
C SER A 173 5.54 -1.28 0.45
N GLY A 174 6.86 -1.24 0.28
CA GLY A 174 7.47 -1.13 -1.03
C GLY A 174 8.84 -1.76 -1.10
N THR A 175 9.24 -2.10 -2.32
CA THR A 175 10.60 -2.50 -2.68
C THR A 175 11.25 -1.41 -3.52
N GLY A 176 12.58 -1.44 -3.62
CA GLY A 176 13.33 -0.42 -4.35
C GLY A 176 13.30 0.94 -3.66
N ARG A 177 13.49 0.96 -2.33
CA ARG A 177 13.76 2.20 -1.60
C ARG A 177 14.91 2.95 -2.28
N THR A 178 14.77 4.26 -2.40
CA THR A 178 15.73 5.10 -3.11
C THR A 178 17.11 5.00 -2.45
N THR A 179 18.16 4.83 -3.24
CA THR A 179 19.57 4.84 -2.77
C THR A 179 20.31 6.12 -3.15
N ASN A 180 19.75 6.91 -4.07
CA ASN A 180 20.34 8.11 -4.65
C ASN A 180 19.37 9.32 -4.57
N LEU A 181 18.80 9.56 -3.38
CA LEU A 181 17.88 10.67 -3.19
C LEU A 181 18.61 12.01 -3.40
N PRO A 182 18.05 12.98 -4.15
CA PRO A 182 18.69 14.28 -4.33
C PRO A 182 18.97 14.97 -2.98
N THR A 183 20.04 15.75 -2.93
CA THR A 183 20.43 16.56 -1.76
C THR A 183 20.15 18.05 -1.93
N SER A 184 19.65 18.45 -3.11
CA SER A 184 19.29 19.81 -3.47
C SER A 184 18.09 19.82 -4.42
N GLY A 185 17.50 20.99 -4.62
CA GLY A 185 16.33 21.18 -5.46
C GLY A 185 15.03 20.69 -4.83
N LYS A 186 13.95 20.79 -5.61
CA LYS A 186 12.58 20.45 -5.19
C LYS A 186 11.97 19.38 -6.10
N ALA A 187 11.07 18.59 -5.54
CA ALA A 187 10.21 17.67 -6.29
C ALA A 187 8.79 17.74 -5.75
N THR A 188 7.81 17.78 -6.64
CA THR A 188 6.39 17.73 -6.28
C THR A 188 5.81 16.38 -6.67
N TYR A 189 5.05 15.79 -5.77
CA TYR A 189 4.41 14.49 -5.92
C TYR A 189 2.91 14.67 -5.96
N ALA A 190 2.26 14.06 -6.95
CA ALA A 190 0.81 13.89 -6.93
C ALA A 190 0.48 12.68 -6.05
N VAL A 191 -0.23 12.91 -4.94
CA VAL A 191 -0.50 11.89 -3.93
C VAL A 191 -1.97 11.57 -3.81
N LYS A 192 -2.25 10.31 -3.45
CA LYS A 192 -3.55 9.84 -2.98
C LYS A 192 -3.43 9.40 -1.52
N GLY A 193 -4.49 9.57 -0.75
CA GLY A 193 -4.62 9.08 0.61
C GLY A 193 -5.77 8.09 0.76
N ILE A 194 -5.52 6.98 1.46
CA ILE A 194 -6.47 5.93 1.80
C ILE A 194 -6.80 6.03 3.29
N ASN A 195 -8.09 6.26 3.57
CA ASN A 195 -8.63 6.36 4.92
C ASN A 195 -10.04 5.78 4.97
N ASN A 196 -10.26 4.81 5.86
CA ASN A 196 -11.54 4.14 6.07
C ASN A 196 -12.19 3.70 4.74
N HIS A 197 -11.40 3.07 3.87
CA HIS A 197 -11.81 2.69 2.51
C HIS A 197 -12.61 1.38 2.53
N VAL A 198 -13.79 1.43 3.17
CA VAL A 198 -14.60 0.25 3.51
C VAL A 198 -15.13 -0.51 2.28
N LYS A 199 -15.37 0.19 1.16
CA LYS A 199 -15.95 -0.38 -0.05
C LYS A 199 -15.33 0.22 -1.31
N GLN A 200 -15.48 -0.48 -2.44
CA GLN A 200 -15.08 0.04 -3.74
C GLN A 200 -15.83 1.36 -4.02
N GLY A 201 -15.12 2.35 -4.55
CA GLY A 201 -15.68 3.66 -4.83
C GLY A 201 -15.77 4.60 -3.63
N THR A 202 -15.29 4.20 -2.43
CA THR A 202 -15.03 5.17 -1.37
C THR A 202 -14.10 6.26 -1.91
N ALA A 203 -14.41 7.53 -1.61
CA ALA A 203 -13.63 8.66 -2.09
C ALA A 203 -12.21 8.61 -1.50
N VAL A 204 -11.18 8.77 -2.32
CA VAL A 204 -9.79 8.90 -1.84
C VAL A 204 -9.48 10.35 -1.51
N LEU A 205 -8.51 10.60 -0.62
CA LEU A 205 -7.91 11.92 -0.51
C LEU A 205 -7.00 12.13 -1.72
N THR A 206 -6.94 13.36 -2.23
CA THR A 206 -6.03 13.74 -3.32
C THR A 206 -5.30 15.01 -2.95
N GLY A 207 -4.06 15.16 -3.41
CA GLY A 207 -3.33 16.40 -3.24
C GLY A 207 -1.90 16.33 -3.72
N THR A 208 -1.07 17.20 -3.17
CA THR A 208 0.34 17.32 -3.55
C THR A 208 1.24 17.44 -2.34
N LEU A 209 2.36 16.74 -2.37
CA LEU A 209 3.46 16.92 -1.42
C LEU A 209 4.68 17.43 -2.16
N THR A 210 5.36 18.42 -1.61
CA THR A 210 6.60 18.98 -2.14
C THR A 210 7.75 18.64 -1.21
N ALA A 211 8.71 17.88 -1.73
CA ALA A 211 9.99 17.63 -1.08
C ALA A 211 10.98 18.71 -1.52
N ASP A 212 11.44 19.51 -0.57
CA ASP A 212 12.61 20.37 -0.72
C ASP A 212 13.81 19.62 -0.16
N PHE A 213 14.65 19.09 -1.05
CA PHE A 213 15.82 18.30 -0.67
C PHE A 213 16.94 19.16 -0.11
N GLY A 214 17.03 20.43 -0.55
CA GLY A 214 18.00 21.39 -0.03
C GLY A 214 17.67 21.78 1.41
N ALA A 215 16.41 22.12 1.67
CA ALA A 215 15.91 22.40 3.03
C ALA A 215 15.70 21.14 3.88
N LYS A 216 15.72 19.95 3.25
CA LYS A 216 15.39 18.65 3.87
C LYS A 216 14.01 18.64 4.51
N LYS A 217 13.01 19.21 3.82
CA LYS A 217 11.63 19.32 4.31
C LYS A 217 10.63 18.77 3.29
N LEU A 218 9.63 18.05 3.79
CA LEU A 218 8.46 17.62 3.05
C LEU A 218 7.23 18.36 3.59
N ASN A 219 6.47 18.97 2.69
CA ASN A 219 5.28 19.76 2.99
C ASN A 219 4.14 19.45 2.02
N GLY A 220 2.91 19.67 2.45
CA GLY A 220 1.76 19.72 1.54
C GLY A 220 0.50 19.17 2.18
N THR A 221 -0.52 18.97 1.35
CA THR A 221 -1.85 18.60 1.83
C THR A 221 -2.52 17.65 0.84
N MET A 222 -3.31 16.73 1.39
CA MET A 222 -4.23 15.89 0.65
C MET A 222 -5.59 15.92 1.34
N ALA A 223 -6.66 15.99 0.55
CA ALA A 223 -8.00 16.15 1.09
C ALA A 223 -9.07 15.44 0.26
N ARG A 224 -10.19 15.17 0.92
CA ARG A 224 -11.51 14.89 0.35
C ARG A 224 -12.55 15.64 1.18
N SER A 225 -13.82 15.62 0.76
CA SER A 225 -14.90 16.17 1.59
C SER A 225 -14.88 15.55 3.00
N GLY A 226 -14.88 16.39 4.03
CA GLY A 226 -14.87 16.00 5.45
C GLY A 226 -13.52 15.60 6.04
N LEU A 227 -12.45 15.44 5.24
CA LEU A 227 -11.12 15.09 5.75
C LEU A 227 -9.99 15.72 4.93
N SER A 228 -9.15 16.50 5.60
CA SER A 228 -7.87 17.02 5.11
C SER A 228 -6.73 16.55 6.00
N ILE A 229 -5.63 16.13 5.39
CA ILE A 229 -4.38 15.77 6.07
C ILE A 229 -3.27 16.66 5.53
N ALA A 230 -2.70 17.48 6.39
CA ALA A 230 -1.54 18.30 6.09
C ALA A 230 -0.27 17.66 6.65
N ILE A 231 0.79 17.62 5.85
CA ILE A 231 2.14 17.26 6.27
C ILE A 231 2.92 18.56 6.43
N ASN A 232 3.40 18.83 7.65
CA ASN A 232 4.02 20.10 7.99
C ASN A 232 5.46 19.88 8.44
N ASN A 233 6.40 20.39 7.64
CA ASN A 233 7.83 20.42 7.90
C ASN A 233 8.42 19.06 8.30
N ALA A 234 7.94 17.97 7.68
CA ALA A 234 8.51 16.66 7.93
C ALA A 234 9.97 16.63 7.46
N ALA A 235 10.87 16.21 8.34
CA ALA A 235 12.30 16.18 8.09
C ALA A 235 12.64 15.04 7.14
N ILE A 236 13.37 15.34 6.07
CA ILE A 236 13.87 14.36 5.09
C ILE A 236 15.26 13.90 5.52
N ASN A 237 15.44 12.59 5.61
CA ASN A 237 16.75 11.95 5.72
C ASN A 237 17.15 11.40 4.34
N THR A 238 18.06 12.11 3.67
CA THR A 238 18.51 11.74 2.32
C THR A 238 19.28 10.43 2.27
N LYS A 239 20.05 10.10 3.32
CA LYS A 239 20.80 8.84 3.41
C LYS A 239 19.87 7.64 3.56
N ALA A 240 18.85 7.77 4.40
CA ALA A 240 17.87 6.70 4.64
C ALA A 240 16.72 6.69 3.61
N ALA A 241 16.67 7.68 2.72
CA ALA A 241 15.55 7.94 1.83
C ALA A 241 14.19 7.92 2.56
N SER A 242 14.14 8.55 3.72
CA SER A 242 12.97 8.55 4.60
C SER A 242 12.57 9.96 5.00
N PHE A 243 11.36 10.10 5.53
CA PHE A 243 10.91 11.33 6.15
C PHE A 243 10.10 11.02 7.41
N LYS A 244 10.12 11.95 8.36
CA LYS A 244 9.27 11.91 9.57
C LYS A 244 8.95 13.31 10.07
N GLY A 245 7.78 13.51 10.67
CA GLY A 245 7.43 14.78 11.28
C GLY A 245 5.95 14.88 11.64
N THR A 246 5.43 16.11 11.64
CA THR A 246 4.07 16.38 12.09
C THR A 246 3.05 16.24 10.96
N ALA A 247 1.94 15.59 11.25
CA ALA A 247 0.72 15.63 10.45
C ALA A 247 -0.36 16.45 11.17
N LYS A 248 -1.28 17.07 10.44
CA LYS A 248 -2.49 17.71 11.00
C LYS A 248 -3.72 17.23 10.25
N ALA A 249 -4.69 16.66 10.97
CA ALA A 249 -6.01 16.36 10.43
C ALA A 249 -6.94 17.55 10.64
N ASN A 250 -7.61 17.99 9.57
CA ASN A 250 -8.56 19.10 9.54
C ASN A 250 -8.02 20.38 10.22
N ASN A 251 -6.72 20.64 10.06
CA ASN A 251 -5.98 21.76 10.68
C ASN A 251 -6.06 21.88 12.21
N ARG A 252 -6.59 20.87 12.89
CA ARG A 252 -6.84 20.91 14.35
C ARG A 252 -6.09 19.81 15.07
N LEU A 253 -6.25 18.57 14.63
CA LEU A 253 -5.72 17.42 15.33
C LEU A 253 -4.28 17.15 14.91
N ILE A 254 -3.36 17.26 15.85
CA ILE A 254 -1.93 17.01 15.63
C ILE A 254 -1.67 15.51 15.72
N GLY A 255 -0.93 15.01 14.73
CA GLY A 255 -0.46 13.63 14.64
C GLY A 255 0.97 13.58 14.15
N GLN A 256 1.42 12.37 13.83
CA GLN A 256 2.75 12.12 13.29
C GLN A 256 2.63 11.59 11.88
N THR A 257 3.68 11.79 11.09
CA THR A 257 3.85 11.15 9.79
C THR A 257 5.23 10.55 9.69
N HIS A 258 5.33 9.45 8.96
CA HIS A 258 6.58 8.86 8.54
C HIS A 258 6.41 8.12 7.22
N GLY A 259 7.49 7.99 6.47
CA GLY A 259 7.47 7.31 5.17
C GLY A 259 8.82 7.29 4.48
N HIS A 260 8.81 6.82 3.24
CA HIS A 260 10.02 6.62 2.42
C HIS A 260 9.85 7.10 0.98
N PHE A 261 10.98 7.39 0.35
CA PHE A 261 11.10 7.64 -1.08
C PHE A 261 11.52 6.34 -1.80
N PHE A 262 10.93 6.09 -2.96
CA PHE A 262 11.15 4.87 -3.75
C PHE A 262 11.51 5.19 -5.20
N GLY A 263 12.19 4.26 -5.84
CA GLY A 263 12.64 4.37 -7.22
C GLY A 263 13.83 5.32 -7.41
N ASN A 264 14.30 5.43 -8.65
CA ASN A 264 15.45 6.26 -8.97
C ASN A 264 15.20 7.73 -8.59
N ARG A 265 16.12 8.32 -7.79
CA ARG A 265 16.07 9.72 -7.34
C ARG A 265 14.75 10.12 -6.68
N GLY A 266 14.07 9.18 -6.01
CA GLY A 266 12.76 9.41 -5.38
C GLY A 266 11.65 9.61 -6.39
N ALA A 267 11.49 8.69 -7.34
CA ALA A 267 10.40 8.74 -8.32
C ALA A 267 8.99 8.62 -7.69
N ALA A 268 8.89 8.01 -6.52
CA ALA A 268 7.65 7.90 -5.75
C ALA A 268 7.87 8.09 -4.25
N ILE A 269 6.77 8.32 -3.54
CA ILE A 269 6.74 8.35 -2.08
C ILE A 269 5.60 7.47 -1.57
N ALA A 270 5.77 6.92 -0.38
CA ALA A 270 4.68 6.35 0.41
C ALA A 270 4.91 6.57 1.91
N GLY A 271 3.84 6.68 2.68
CA GLY A 271 3.90 6.96 4.10
C GLY A 271 2.55 6.77 4.80
N VAL A 272 2.55 7.01 6.10
CA VAL A 272 1.35 7.10 6.93
C VAL A 272 1.30 8.42 7.67
N ALA A 273 0.09 8.90 7.92
CA ALA A 273 -0.21 9.91 8.92
C ALA A 273 -1.08 9.24 10.01
N GLU A 274 -0.66 9.35 11.26
CA GLU A 274 -1.32 8.72 12.41
C GLU A 274 -1.62 9.73 13.53
N PHE A 275 -2.75 9.55 14.20
CA PHE A 275 -3.32 10.52 15.13
C PHE A 275 -3.63 9.90 16.51
N GLY A 276 -2.75 8.99 16.95
CA GLY A 276 -2.87 8.29 18.23
C GLY A 276 -4.26 7.65 18.36
N ARG A 277 -4.93 7.90 19.49
CA ARG A 277 -6.28 7.38 19.81
C ARG A 277 -7.36 7.75 18.79
N ASN A 278 -7.13 8.72 17.91
CA ASN A 278 -8.08 9.15 16.89
C ASN A 278 -7.83 8.42 15.56
N HIS A 279 -7.81 7.09 15.61
CA HIS A 279 -7.45 6.23 14.49
C HIS A 279 -8.35 6.42 13.26
N GLN A 280 -9.56 6.94 13.43
CA GLN A 280 -10.46 7.29 12.32
C GLN A 280 -9.86 8.31 11.34
N PHE A 281 -8.85 9.08 11.75
CA PHE A 281 -8.12 10.00 10.87
C PHE A 281 -6.83 9.41 10.30
N ASN A 282 -6.38 8.25 10.76
CA ASN A 282 -5.16 7.63 10.27
C ASN A 282 -5.29 7.38 8.76
N THR A 283 -4.30 7.82 8.00
CA THR A 283 -4.34 7.84 6.54
C THR A 283 -3.01 7.33 5.99
N ALA A 284 -3.06 6.27 5.19
CA ALA A 284 -1.93 5.89 4.35
C ALA A 284 -1.91 6.76 3.10
N PHE A 285 -0.73 7.08 2.58
CA PHE A 285 -0.62 7.84 1.35
C PHE A 285 0.54 7.39 0.49
N GLY A 286 0.42 7.66 -0.80
CA GLY A 286 1.49 7.44 -1.75
C GLY A 286 1.21 8.13 -3.07
N GLY A 287 2.26 8.30 -3.85
CA GLY A 287 2.20 9.10 -5.07
C GLY A 287 3.50 9.08 -5.84
N THR A 288 3.46 9.71 -7.02
CA THR A 288 4.59 9.78 -7.95
C THR A 288 4.98 11.21 -8.20
N LYS A 289 6.27 11.41 -8.50
CA LYS A 289 6.80 12.70 -8.91
C LYS A 289 6.10 13.14 -10.20
N LYS A 290 5.69 14.41 -10.26
CA LYS A 290 5.15 15.02 -11.48
C LYS A 290 6.25 15.29 -12.51
#